data_AF-A0A948GQS1-F1
#
_entry.id   AF-A0A948GQS1-F1
#
_cell.length_a   1.000
_cell.length_b   1.000
_cell.length_c   1.000
_cell.angle_alpha   90.00
_cell.angle_beta   90.00
_cell.angle_gamma   90.00
#
_symmetry.space_group_name_H-M   'P 1'
#
loop_
_entity.id
_entity.type
_entity.pdbx_description
1 polymer ?
#
loop_
_entity_poly.entity_id
_entity_poly.type
_entity_poly.pdbx_seq_one_letter_code
_entity_poly.pdbx_strand_id
1 'polypeptide(L)'
;MRVLLQEGVAADWQDQNGFSLLFHAIFRRHFAIAEDLLARGADIDLANSHGWTPLFWAAFNGHTDIVGFLVAHRADANAATPDGDRPLFMAACCWPAGHSWTRSTPEAAMRFGWPA
;
A
#
# COMPACT_ATOMS: atom_id res chain seq x y z
N MET A 1 -16.01 -10.87 7.99
CA MET A 1 -15.51 -9.49 8.10
C MET A 1 -16.49 -8.55 8.80
N ARG A 2 -17.77 -8.47 8.41
CA ARG A 2 -18.79 -7.66 9.12
C ARG A 2 -18.90 -7.92 10.63
N VAL A 3 -18.70 -9.16 11.05
CA VAL A 3 -18.76 -9.57 12.47
C VAL A 3 -17.56 -9.07 13.28
N LEU A 4 -16.37 -8.92 12.69
CA LEU A 4 -15.17 -8.48 13.42
C LEU A 4 -15.16 -6.95 13.64
N LEU A 5 -15.79 -6.18 12.76
CA LEU A 5 -15.92 -4.71 12.89
C LEU A 5 -16.98 -4.27 13.91
N GLN A 6 -17.79 -5.19 14.43
CA GLN A 6 -18.73 -4.94 15.52
C GLN A 6 -18.09 -5.07 16.91
N GLU A 7 -16.96 -5.77 17.01
CA GLU A 7 -16.27 -6.08 18.28
C GLU A 7 -15.31 -4.97 18.75
N GLY A 8 -15.48 -3.73 18.30
CA GLY A 8 -14.67 -2.60 18.78
C GLY A 8 -13.19 -2.63 18.34
N VAL A 9 -12.85 -3.38 17.29
CA VAL A 9 -11.51 -3.35 16.68
C VAL A 9 -11.24 -1.94 16.15
N ALA A 10 -10.10 -1.37 16.55
CA ALA A 10 -9.66 -0.06 16.07
C ALA A 10 -9.61 -0.06 14.53
N ALA A 11 -10.08 1.00 13.90
CA ALA A 11 -10.09 1.14 12.44
C ALA A 11 -8.68 1.00 11.84
N ASP A 12 -7.67 1.37 12.62
CA ASP A 12 -6.24 1.34 12.30
C ASP A 12 -5.51 0.09 12.82
N TRP A 13 -6.23 -0.98 13.15
CA TRP A 13 -5.57 -2.21 13.56
C TRP A 13 -4.63 -2.72 12.45
N GLN A 14 -3.43 -3.13 12.86
CA GLN A 14 -2.39 -3.67 12.00
C GLN A 14 -2.06 -5.12 12.39
N ASP A 15 -1.72 -5.93 11.39
CA ASP A 15 -1.18 -7.26 11.62
C ASP A 15 0.28 -7.23 12.11
N GLN A 16 0.87 -8.41 12.33
CA GLN A 16 2.26 -8.57 12.77
C GLN A 16 3.32 -7.99 11.81
N ASN A 17 2.94 -7.68 10.57
CA ASN A 17 3.79 -7.07 9.55
C ASN A 17 3.50 -5.56 9.38
N GLY A 18 2.60 -5.01 10.20
CA GLY A 18 2.17 -3.62 10.14
C GLY A 18 1.11 -3.35 9.06
N PHE A 19 0.59 -4.35 8.36
CA PHE A 19 -0.45 -4.08 7.35
C PHE A 19 -1.78 -3.83 8.03
N SER A 20 -2.37 -2.67 7.72
CA SER A 20 -3.65 -2.26 8.27
C SER A 20 -4.79 -3.13 7.75
N LEU A 21 -5.89 -3.18 8.49
CA LEU A 21 -7.11 -3.84 8.03
C LEU A 21 -7.61 -3.23 6.71
N LEU A 22 -7.46 -1.91 6.55
CA LEU A 22 -7.74 -1.18 5.32
C LEU A 22 -6.85 -1.65 4.17
N PHE A 23 -5.54 -1.81 4.40
CA PHE A 23 -4.62 -2.33 3.39
C PHE A 23 -5.08 -3.69 2.86
N HIS A 24 -5.44 -4.62 3.75
CA HIS A 24 -5.93 -5.94 3.36
C HIS A 24 -7.23 -5.87 2.55
N ALA A 25 -8.16 -4.97 2.92
CA ALA A 25 -9.40 -4.77 2.19
C ALA A 25 -9.14 -4.27 0.75
N ILE A 26 -8.28 -3.25 0.62
CA ILE A 26 -7.90 -2.65 -0.67
C ILE A 26 -7.15 -3.69 -1.53
N PHE A 27 -6.17 -4.39 -0.96
CA PHE A 27 -5.38 -5.41 -1.66
C PHE A 27 -6.23 -6.57 -2.19
N ARG A 28 -7.29 -6.95 -1.46
CA ARG A 28 -8.25 -7.95 -1.90
C ARG A 28 -9.33 -7.40 -2.83
N ARG A 29 -9.29 -6.11 -3.20
CA ARG A 29 -10.30 -5.39 -4.00
C ARG A 29 -11.69 -5.40 -3.36
N HIS A 30 -11.74 -5.50 -2.04
CA HIS A 30 -12.97 -5.41 -1.26
C HIS A 30 -13.28 -3.94 -0.99
N PHE A 31 -13.46 -3.13 -2.05
CA PHE A 31 -13.60 -1.68 -1.94
C PHE A 31 -14.79 -1.25 -1.08
N ALA A 32 -15.92 -1.98 -1.13
CA ALA A 32 -17.04 -1.71 -0.24
C ALA A 32 -16.67 -1.80 1.24
N ILE A 33 -15.73 -2.68 1.61
CA ILE A 33 -15.26 -2.80 2.99
C ILE A 33 -14.18 -1.76 3.30
N ALA A 34 -13.34 -1.41 2.33
CA ALA A 34 -12.40 -0.30 2.47
C ALA A 34 -13.12 1.03 2.72
N GLU A 35 -14.22 1.29 2.02
CA GLU A 35 -15.11 2.43 2.24
C GLU A 35 -15.69 2.45 3.66
N ASP A 36 -16.21 1.31 4.12
CA ASP A 36 -16.73 1.17 5.51
C ASP A 36 -15.64 1.47 6.55
N LEU A 37 -14.39 1.09 6.29
CA LEU A 37 -13.24 1.33 7.19
C LEU A 37 -12.83 2.81 7.18
N LEU A 38 -12.74 3.43 6.01
CA LEU A 38 -12.45 4.86 5.87
C LEU A 38 -13.53 5.72 6.55
N ALA A 39 -14.81 5.34 6.42
CA ALA A 39 -15.92 6.00 7.10
C ALA A 39 -15.84 5.88 8.64
N ARG A 40 -15.14 4.86 9.16
CA ARG A 40 -14.87 4.66 10.59
C ARG A 40 -13.59 5.36 11.06
N GLY A 41 -12.92 6.10 10.17
CA GLY A 41 -11.71 6.85 10.48
C GLY A 41 -10.42 6.05 10.32
N ALA A 42 -10.42 4.98 9.52
CA ALA A 42 -9.17 4.30 9.17
C ALA A 42 -8.24 5.27 8.41
N ASP A 43 -6.97 5.28 8.77
CA ASP A 43 -5.91 6.04 8.11
C ASP A 43 -5.50 5.35 6.81
N ILE A 44 -5.71 6.05 5.69
CA ILE A 44 -5.39 5.59 4.34
C ILE A 44 -3.89 5.56 4.06
N ASP A 45 -3.11 6.34 4.81
CA ASP A 45 -1.66 6.46 4.66
C ASP A 45 -0.90 5.65 5.72
N LEU A 46 -1.62 4.84 6.52
CA LEU A 46 -1.02 4.06 7.59
C LEU A 46 0.04 3.09 7.05
N ALA A 47 1.30 3.39 7.38
CA ALA A 47 2.45 2.67 6.89
C ALA A 47 2.65 1.34 7.61
N ASN A 48 3.12 0.33 6.88
CA ASN A 48 3.49 -0.96 7.47
C ASN A 48 4.81 -0.88 8.26
N SER A 49 5.27 -2.01 8.81
CA SER A 49 6.52 -2.06 9.59
C SER A 49 7.78 -1.72 8.78
N HIS A 50 7.70 -1.70 7.45
CA HIS A 50 8.77 -1.26 6.55
C HIS A 50 8.64 0.22 6.17
N GLY A 51 7.67 0.93 6.75
CA GLY A 51 7.36 2.32 6.42
C GLY A 51 6.74 2.50 5.03
N TRP A 52 6.17 1.45 4.45
CA TRP A 52 5.47 1.54 3.17
C TRP A 52 4.01 1.89 3.36
N THR A 53 3.57 2.99 2.77
CA THR A 53 2.15 3.33 2.68
C THR A 53 1.43 2.42 1.69
N PRO A 54 0.10 2.26 1.80
CA PRO A 54 -0.68 1.51 0.80
C PRO A 54 -0.44 2.02 -0.63
N LEU A 55 -0.27 3.34 -0.80
CA LEU A 55 -0.02 3.97 -2.09
C LEU A 55 1.38 3.67 -2.62
N PHE A 56 2.41 3.71 -1.77
CA PHE A 56 3.77 3.31 -2.17
C PHE A 56 3.77 1.86 -2.69
N TRP A 57 3.14 0.96 -1.94
CA TRP A 57 3.11 -0.45 -2.30
C TRP A 57 2.35 -0.69 -3.62
N ALA A 58 1.21 -0.04 -3.81
CA ALA A 58 0.43 -0.15 -5.04
C ALA A 58 1.17 0.40 -6.26
N ALA A 59 1.84 1.55 -6.11
CA ALA A 59 2.67 2.15 -7.15
C ALA A 59 3.86 1.26 -7.51
N PHE A 60 4.56 0.72 -6.51
CA PHE A 60 5.70 -0.17 -6.70
C PHE A 60 5.35 -1.44 -7.48
N ASN A 61 4.17 -2.02 -7.21
CA ASN A 61 3.69 -3.24 -7.88
C ASN A 61 2.92 -2.96 -9.18
N GLY A 62 2.75 -1.69 -9.59
CA GLY A 62 2.00 -1.32 -10.78
C GLY A 62 0.49 -1.59 -10.71
N HIS A 63 -0.09 -1.67 -9.52
CA HIS A 63 -1.53 -1.93 -9.31
C HIS A 63 -2.35 -0.65 -9.51
N THR A 64 -2.55 -0.29 -10.78
CA THR A 64 -3.25 0.94 -11.20
C THR A 64 -4.68 1.07 -10.67
N ASP A 65 -5.41 -0.04 -10.51
CA ASP A 65 -6.74 -0.10 -9.90
C ASP A 65 -6.70 0.38 -8.44
N ILE A 66 -5.75 -0.14 -7.67
CA ILE A 66 -5.55 0.23 -6.27
C ILE A 66 -5.03 1.66 -6.13
N VAL A 67 -4.11 2.08 -7.00
CA VAL A 67 -3.64 3.48 -7.05
C VAL A 67 -4.80 4.43 -7.30
N GLY A 68 -5.68 4.10 -8.25
CA GLY A 68 -6.88 4.89 -8.55
C GLY A 68 -7.80 5.04 -7.34
N PHE A 69 -8.06 3.94 -6.62
CA PHE A 69 -8.83 3.96 -5.39
C PHE A 69 -8.18 4.86 -4.33
N LEU A 70 -6.90 4.65 -4.03
CA LEU A 70 -6.19 5.40 -2.99
C LEU A 70 -6.13 6.91 -3.29
N VAL A 71 -5.87 7.28 -4.55
CA VAL A 71 -5.84 8.69 -4.97
C VAL A 71 -7.24 9.33 -4.91
N ALA A 72 -8.30 8.58 -5.26
CA ALA A 72 -9.68 9.06 -5.12
C ALA A 72 -10.04 9.37 -3.65
N HIS A 73 -9.44 8.63 -2.71
CA HIS A 73 -9.57 8.85 -1.27
C HIS A 73 -8.47 9.74 -0.67
N ARG A 74 -7.74 10.50 -1.51
CA ARG A 74 -6.76 11.51 -1.10
C ARG A 74 -5.56 10.97 -0.30
N ALA A 75 -5.14 9.74 -0.57
CA ALA A 75 -3.87 9.22 -0.05
C ALA A 75 -2.70 10.15 -0.44
N ASP A 76 -1.75 10.34 0.47
CA ASP A 76 -0.60 11.24 0.26
C ASP A 76 0.39 10.63 -0.74
N ALA A 77 0.36 11.15 -1.97
CA ALA A 77 1.30 10.79 -3.03
C ALA A 77 2.76 11.21 -2.75
N ASN A 78 2.99 12.08 -1.76
CA ASN A 78 4.30 12.55 -1.37
C ASN A 78 4.88 11.81 -0.15
N ALA A 79 4.10 10.92 0.47
CA ALA A 79 4.54 10.16 1.63
C ALA A 79 5.82 9.39 1.28
N ALA A 80 6.92 9.75 1.93
CA ALA A 80 8.21 9.11 1.69
C ALA A 80 8.37 7.91 2.61
N THR A 81 8.97 6.83 2.10
CA THR A 81 9.45 5.73 2.94
C THR A 81 10.58 6.22 3.84
N PRO A 82 10.98 5.44 4.87
CA PRO A 82 12.15 5.75 5.68
C PRO A 82 13.44 5.95 4.86
N ASP A 83 13.53 5.30 3.70
CA ASP A 83 14.65 5.40 2.75
C ASP A 83 14.56 6.63 1.81
N GLY A 84 13.52 7.46 1.98
CA GLY A 84 13.28 8.66 1.17
C GLY A 84 12.61 8.41 -0.18
N ASP A 85 12.20 7.17 -0.47
CA ASP A 85 11.53 6.84 -1.73
C ASP A 85 10.08 7.31 -1.72
N ARG A 86 9.62 7.85 -2.86
CA ARG A 86 8.26 8.39 -3.00
C ARG A 86 7.42 7.51 -3.93
N PRO A 87 6.13 7.30 -3.65
CA PRO A 87 5.21 6.54 -4.49
C PRO A 87 5.22 7.01 -5.94
N LEU A 88 5.19 8.33 -6.15
CA LEU A 88 5.22 8.92 -7.50
C LEU A 88 6.54 8.65 -8.24
N PHE A 89 7.67 8.69 -7.52
CA PHE A 89 8.97 8.36 -8.10
C PHE A 89 9.01 6.89 -8.52
N MET A 90 8.49 5.97 -7.70
CA MET A 90 8.41 4.56 -8.06
C MET A 90 7.43 4.31 -9.20
N ALA A 91 6.26 4.96 -9.21
CA ALA A 91 5.32 4.86 -10.34
C ALA A 91 5.94 5.36 -11.66
N ALA A 92 6.74 6.43 -11.62
CA ALA A 92 7.37 6.99 -12.82
C ALA A 92 8.61 6.19 -13.27
N CYS A 93 9.45 5.75 -12.33
CA CYS A 93 10.69 5.01 -12.63
C CYS A 93 10.45 3.52 -12.93
N CYS A 94 9.42 2.91 -12.34
CA CYS A 94 9.08 1.50 -12.53
C CYS A 94 7.97 1.26 -13.58
N TRP A 95 7.50 2.32 -14.27
CA TRP A 95 6.66 2.18 -15.45
C TRP A 95 7.49 2.22 -16.74
N PRO A 96 8.08 1.08 -17.12
CA PRO A 96 8.04 0.70 -18.52
C PRO A 96 7.33 -0.64 -18.69
N ALA A 97 6.48 -0.65 -19.71
CA ALA A 97 5.75 -1.78 -20.24
C ALA A 97 6.58 -3.08 -20.27
N GLY A 98 6.02 -4.15 -19.69
CA GLY A 98 6.54 -5.49 -19.85
C GLY A 98 7.22 -6.03 -18.59
N HIS A 99 6.49 -6.91 -17.92
CA HIS A 99 6.95 -7.98 -17.04
C HIS A 99 8.45 -8.33 -17.13
N SER A 100 9.30 -7.73 -16.28
CA SER A 100 10.62 -8.27 -15.94
C SER A 100 11.28 -7.60 -14.73
N TRP A 101 10.52 -7.22 -13.69
CA TRP A 101 11.12 -6.71 -12.44
C TRP A 101 11.08 -7.70 -11.27
N THR A 102 10.51 -8.89 -11.48
CA THR A 102 10.77 -10.00 -10.57
C THR A 102 12.15 -10.60 -10.90
N ARG A 103 13.22 -10.06 -10.27
CA ARG A 103 14.59 -10.60 -10.03
C ARG A 103 15.81 -9.89 -10.63
N SER A 104 15.71 -8.99 -11.61
CA SER A 104 16.91 -8.72 -12.45
C SER A 104 17.54 -7.33 -12.37
N THR A 105 17.07 -6.38 -11.56
CA THR A 105 17.80 -5.12 -11.37
C THR A 105 18.57 -5.10 -10.06
N PRO A 106 19.91 -5.06 -10.11
CA PRO A 106 20.76 -5.05 -8.93
C PRO A 106 20.42 -3.93 -7.95
N GLU A 107 19.95 -2.79 -8.47
CA GLU A 107 19.66 -1.59 -7.69
C GLU A 107 18.49 -1.79 -6.73
N ALA A 108 17.39 -2.42 -7.16
CA ALA A 108 16.25 -2.70 -6.28
C ALA A 108 16.56 -3.84 -5.28
N ALA A 109 17.31 -4.87 -5.71
CA ALA A 109 17.73 -5.97 -4.83
C ALA A 109 18.74 -5.51 -3.77
N MET A 110 19.68 -4.63 -4.12
CA MET A 110 20.63 -4.03 -3.18
C MET A 110 19.96 -3.01 -2.25
N ARG A 111 18.99 -2.23 -2.75
CA ARG A 111 18.32 -1.19 -1.96
C ARG A 111 17.33 -1.75 -0.95
N PHE A 112 16.57 -2.79 -1.31
CA PHE A 112 15.50 -3.34 -0.47
C PHE A 112 15.78 -4.75 0.09
N GLY A 113 16.97 -5.31 -0.15
CA GLY A 113 17.41 -6.58 0.44
C GLY A 113 16.59 -7.81 0.01
N TRP A 114 15.91 -7.75 -1.13
CA TRP A 114 15.12 -8.87 -1.64
C TRP A 114 16.05 -9.95 -2.22
N PRO A 115 15.85 -11.25 -1.91
CA PRO A 115 16.68 -12.31 -2.47
C PRO A 115 16.52 -12.42 -4.00
N ALA A 116 17.66 -12.39 -4.71
CA ALA A 116 17.74 -12.50 -6.16
C ALA A 116 17.10 -13.78 -6.72
#